data_AF-A0A4Z0YAJ8-F1
#
_entry.id   AF-A0A4Z0YAJ8-F1
#
_cell.length_a   1.000
_cell.length_b   1.000
_cell.length_c   1.000
_cell.angle_alpha   90.00
_cell.angle_beta   90.00
_cell.angle_gamma   90.00
#
_symmetry.space_group_name_H-M   'P 1'
#
loop_
_entity.id
_entity.type
_entity.pdbx_description
1 polymer ?
#
loop_
_entity_poly.entity_id
_entity_poly.type
_entity_poly.pdbx_seq_one_letter_code
_entity_poly.pdbx_strand_id
1 'polypeptide(L)'
;MKYYSFIGYLRLRCWKDPTSQFFQAERAHVPNYSTYRIQEAEVYADSIATGQQPPSSTRSGPPELCIGVASVERKGISYLKSTLGSLQHGLSAEERARLYFVVLLAHTNQADHIAYGQPWLASMTDKLPSYSDNAERFALANIMESNQTHGTKAKFDYSIVMGECEKTGASGILMIEDDVVFMDGWWPRVREALAVATTKTWELGHKDFLYLRLFYYEGLLGWNSESWPTYLASSLIVMTGVLGVLLLLRRYIPTTRLYLTRSAILLATFVFTPFMIILYFAGGANCLHPRPSGVHLMSENACCGQGLVFQRSTVTDELLPLFHNNRWSEVPTDSFLEQHADASRALRWALTPVVMQHIGGQSSHGVNRGGGMTPNHLWNYGFEDYDAGSLAREHVL
;
A
#
# COMPACT_ATOMS: atom_id res chain seq x y z
N MET A 1 -25.97 32.67 -6.81
CA MET A 1 -24.53 32.81 -7.13
C MET A 1 -23.60 32.33 -5.99
N LYS A 2 -23.96 31.28 -5.22
CA LYS A 2 -23.09 30.68 -4.17
C LYS A 2 -22.82 29.18 -4.37
N TYR A 3 -23.69 28.45 -5.08
CA TYR A 3 -23.48 27.04 -5.43
C TYR A 3 -22.35 26.80 -6.46
N TYR A 4 -22.11 27.77 -7.36
CA TYR A 4 -20.94 27.76 -8.24
C TYR A 4 -19.61 27.82 -7.45
N SER A 5 -19.63 28.36 -6.24
CA SER A 5 -18.44 28.41 -5.37
C SER A 5 -18.13 27.05 -4.73
N PHE A 6 -19.15 26.25 -4.37
CA PHE A 6 -18.90 24.95 -3.73
C PHE A 6 -18.55 23.87 -4.74
N ILE A 7 -19.24 23.83 -5.89
CA ILE A 7 -18.84 22.95 -7.00
C ILE A 7 -17.44 23.35 -7.51
N GLY A 8 -17.16 24.65 -7.63
CA GLY A 8 -15.82 25.15 -7.94
C GLY A 8 -14.78 24.71 -6.90
N TYR A 9 -15.09 24.81 -5.62
CA TYR A 9 -14.24 24.34 -4.53
C TYR A 9 -13.95 22.84 -4.64
N LEU A 10 -14.97 21.99 -4.82
CA LEU A 10 -14.80 20.55 -4.97
C LEU A 10 -13.97 20.19 -6.22
N ARG A 11 -14.19 20.88 -7.35
CA ARG A 11 -13.35 20.72 -8.55
C ARG A 11 -11.89 21.10 -8.30
N LEU A 12 -11.62 22.10 -7.48
CA LEU A 12 -10.26 22.55 -7.18
C LEU A 12 -9.57 21.69 -6.12
N ARG A 13 -10.32 21.10 -5.19
CA ARG A 13 -9.76 20.35 -4.05
C ARG A 13 -9.78 18.84 -4.22
N CYS A 14 -10.82 18.28 -4.85
CA CYS A 14 -11.07 16.84 -4.92
C CYS A 14 -10.72 16.21 -6.27
N TRP A 15 -10.01 16.93 -7.15
CA TRP A 15 -9.65 16.41 -8.47
C TRP A 15 -8.67 15.22 -8.44
N LYS A 16 -7.98 14.98 -7.31
CA LYS A 16 -7.09 13.83 -7.09
C LYS A 16 -7.76 12.63 -6.46
N ASP A 17 -8.93 12.79 -5.86
CA ASP A 17 -9.58 11.70 -5.15
C ASP A 17 -10.28 10.77 -6.15
N PRO A 18 -9.82 9.51 -6.31
CA PRO A 18 -10.40 8.56 -7.27
C PRO A 18 -11.86 8.20 -6.96
N THR A 19 -12.35 8.53 -5.76
CA THR A 19 -13.72 8.28 -5.31
C THR A 19 -14.64 9.49 -5.56
N SER A 20 -14.09 10.58 -6.09
CA SER A 20 -14.78 11.83 -6.37
C SER A 20 -15.37 11.86 -7.78
N GLN A 21 -16.57 12.46 -7.93
CA GLN A 21 -17.13 12.80 -9.24
C GLN A 21 -16.36 13.94 -9.93
N PHE A 22 -15.45 14.60 -9.21
CA PHE A 22 -14.58 15.66 -9.73
C PHE A 22 -13.18 15.18 -10.08
N PHE A 23 -12.91 13.87 -9.98
CA PHE A 23 -11.64 13.25 -10.29
C PHE A 23 -11.19 13.55 -11.73
N GLN A 24 -9.92 13.94 -11.89
CA GLN A 24 -9.31 14.25 -13.18
C GLN A 24 -8.14 13.30 -13.42
N ALA A 25 -8.44 12.12 -14.00
CA ALA A 25 -7.46 11.04 -14.17
C ALA A 25 -6.17 11.50 -14.86
N GLU A 26 -6.27 12.25 -15.97
CA GLU A 26 -5.11 12.75 -16.72
C GLU A 26 -4.16 13.60 -15.88
N ARG A 27 -4.72 14.37 -14.93
CA ARG A 27 -3.96 15.23 -14.03
C ARG A 27 -3.47 14.48 -12.79
N ALA A 28 -4.27 13.54 -12.29
CA ALA A 28 -4.03 12.85 -11.02
C ALA A 28 -3.01 11.72 -11.16
N HIS A 29 -2.94 11.06 -12.31
CA HIS A 29 -1.95 10.00 -12.58
C HIS A 29 -0.59 10.53 -13.04
N VAL A 30 -0.30 11.82 -12.87
CA VAL A 30 1.02 12.36 -13.22
C VAL A 30 2.04 11.84 -12.20
N PRO A 31 3.05 11.04 -12.61
CA PRO A 31 3.98 10.36 -11.71
C PRO A 31 5.12 11.28 -11.27
N ASN A 32 4.80 12.41 -10.64
CA ASN A 32 5.78 13.44 -10.28
C ASN A 32 6.91 12.89 -9.40
N TYR A 33 6.56 12.33 -8.24
CA TYR A 33 7.54 11.89 -7.27
C TYR A 33 8.05 10.48 -7.62
N SER A 34 7.18 9.60 -8.12
CA SER A 34 7.60 8.26 -8.55
C SER A 34 8.66 8.30 -9.65
N THR A 35 8.51 9.15 -10.67
CA THR A 35 9.51 9.28 -11.75
C THR A 35 10.86 9.75 -11.21
N TYR A 36 10.84 10.77 -10.35
CA TYR A 36 12.04 11.28 -9.69
C TYR A 36 12.73 10.16 -8.90
N ARG A 37 11.96 9.41 -8.11
CA ARG A 37 12.49 8.37 -7.23
C ARG A 37 13.01 7.14 -7.98
N ILE A 38 12.38 6.76 -9.09
CA ILE A 38 12.90 5.72 -10.00
C ILE A 38 14.26 6.13 -10.54
N GLN A 39 14.40 7.37 -11.00
CA GLN A 39 15.67 7.86 -11.56
C GLN A 39 16.80 7.84 -10.51
N GLU A 40 16.54 8.31 -9.29
CA GLU A 40 17.52 8.24 -8.19
C GLU A 40 17.93 6.80 -7.86
N ALA A 41 16.94 5.90 -7.79
CA ALA A 41 17.17 4.49 -7.49
C ALA A 41 18.04 3.81 -8.55
N GLU A 42 17.79 4.07 -9.83
CA GLU A 42 18.59 3.51 -10.92
C GLU A 42 20.02 4.05 -10.92
N VAL A 43 20.21 5.36 -10.71
CA VAL A 43 21.53 5.98 -10.59
C VAL A 43 22.33 5.37 -9.44
N TYR A 44 21.69 5.15 -8.29
CA TYR A 44 22.31 4.46 -7.15
C TYR A 44 22.71 3.02 -7.48
N ALA A 45 21.80 2.25 -8.09
CA ALA A 45 22.09 0.87 -8.45
C ALA A 45 23.28 0.77 -9.42
N ASP A 46 23.39 1.70 -10.38
CA ASP A 46 24.52 1.79 -11.31
C ASP A 46 25.82 2.22 -10.61
N SER A 47 25.75 3.13 -9.65
CA SER A 47 26.93 3.59 -8.92
C SER A 47 27.54 2.45 -8.08
N ILE A 48 26.70 1.67 -7.41
CA ILE A 48 27.13 0.48 -6.67
C ILE A 48 27.71 -0.60 -7.60
N ALA A 49 27.11 -0.81 -8.79
CA ALA A 49 27.63 -1.76 -9.78
C ALA A 49 29.07 -1.46 -10.25
N THR A 50 29.44 -0.17 -10.29
CA THR A 50 30.77 0.29 -10.75
C THR A 50 31.84 0.32 -9.66
N GLY A 51 31.54 -0.20 -8.46
CA GLY A 51 32.53 -0.39 -7.40
C GLY A 51 32.53 0.69 -6.31
N GLN A 52 31.50 1.56 -6.24
CA GLN A 52 31.18 2.17 -4.95
C GLN A 52 30.78 1.03 -4.02
N GLN A 53 31.62 0.75 -3.02
CA GLN A 53 31.25 -0.24 -2.03
C GLN A 53 29.97 0.22 -1.33
N PRO A 54 28.94 -0.65 -1.23
CA PRO A 54 27.83 -0.37 -0.36
C PRO A 54 28.37 -0.11 1.05
N PRO A 55 27.66 0.68 1.88
CA PRO A 55 28.09 0.96 3.23
C PRO A 55 28.50 -0.34 3.94
N SER A 56 29.80 -0.52 4.20
CA SER A 56 30.31 -1.74 4.81
C SER A 56 29.93 -1.71 6.28
N SER A 57 28.97 -2.57 6.65
CA SER A 57 28.56 -2.72 8.03
C SER A 57 28.76 -4.15 8.48
N THR A 58 29.58 -4.33 9.52
CA THR A 58 29.69 -5.61 10.21
C THR A 58 28.43 -5.79 11.06
N ARG A 59 27.56 -6.74 10.71
CA ARG A 59 26.38 -7.05 11.53
C ARG A 59 26.82 -7.65 12.86
N SER A 60 26.36 -7.07 13.97
CA SER A 60 26.61 -7.57 15.33
C SER A 60 25.52 -8.53 15.85
N GLY A 61 24.47 -8.79 15.07
CA GLY A 61 23.34 -9.63 15.44
C GLY A 61 22.35 -9.84 14.28
N PRO A 62 21.20 -10.48 14.55
CA PRO A 62 20.12 -10.61 13.57
C PRO A 62 19.68 -9.24 13.04
N PRO A 63 19.30 -9.12 11.75
CA PRO A 63 18.73 -7.89 11.21
C PRO A 63 17.41 -7.55 11.92
N GLU A 64 17.00 -6.29 11.90
CA GLU A 64 15.67 -5.90 12.38
C GLU A 64 14.58 -6.27 11.38
N LEU A 65 14.86 -6.08 10.09
CA LEU A 65 13.90 -6.36 9.02
C LEU A 65 14.57 -7.19 7.91
N CYS A 66 13.97 -8.33 7.59
CA CYS A 66 14.29 -9.03 6.35
C CYS A 66 13.33 -8.61 5.24
N ILE A 67 13.86 -8.20 4.10
CA ILE A 67 13.12 -7.72 2.94
C ILE A 67 13.18 -8.79 1.87
N GLY A 68 12.02 -9.36 1.56
CA GLY A 68 11.82 -10.42 0.61
C GLY A 68 11.22 -9.90 -0.69
N VAL A 69 11.88 -10.16 -1.81
CA VAL A 69 11.42 -9.82 -3.16
C VAL A 69 11.39 -11.08 -4.02
N ALA A 70 10.24 -11.42 -4.60
CA ALA A 70 10.15 -12.40 -5.67
C ALA A 70 9.97 -11.65 -6.99
N SER A 71 10.87 -11.88 -7.96
CA SER A 71 10.89 -11.15 -9.22
C SER A 71 10.79 -12.10 -10.41
N VAL A 72 9.93 -11.75 -11.36
CA VAL A 72 9.69 -12.51 -12.58
C VAL A 72 10.01 -11.62 -13.77
N GLU A 73 10.67 -12.22 -14.78
CA GLU A 73 11.01 -11.53 -16.01
C GLU A 73 9.75 -11.05 -16.76
N ARG A 74 9.78 -9.80 -17.23
CA ARG A 74 8.73 -9.19 -18.07
C ARG A 74 9.38 -8.71 -19.36
N LYS A 75 8.82 -9.08 -20.52
CA LYS A 75 9.41 -8.73 -21.82
C LYS A 75 9.53 -7.20 -21.98
N GLY A 76 10.76 -6.71 -22.00
CA GLY A 76 11.10 -5.33 -22.32
C GLY A 76 11.02 -4.33 -21.16
N ILE A 77 10.75 -4.77 -19.92
CA ILE A 77 10.73 -3.90 -18.73
C ILE A 77 11.29 -4.67 -17.52
N SER A 78 12.18 -4.03 -16.76
CA SER A 78 12.66 -4.55 -15.47
C SER A 78 12.48 -3.53 -14.37
N TYR A 79 11.68 -3.87 -13.36
CA TYR A 79 11.43 -3.02 -12.20
C TYR A 79 12.34 -3.33 -10.99
N LEU A 80 12.92 -4.54 -10.95
CA LEU A 80 13.70 -5.01 -9.79
C LEU A 80 14.86 -4.07 -9.43
N LYS A 81 15.53 -3.49 -10.44
CA LYS A 81 16.64 -2.55 -10.27
C LYS A 81 16.19 -1.30 -9.51
N SER A 82 15.11 -0.65 -9.95
CA SER A 82 14.56 0.54 -9.29
C SER A 82 13.99 0.21 -7.91
N THR A 83 13.37 -0.97 -7.74
CA THR A 83 12.86 -1.43 -6.44
C THR A 83 14.00 -1.55 -5.42
N LEU A 84 15.04 -2.32 -5.72
CA LEU A 84 16.19 -2.50 -4.83
C LEU A 84 16.97 -1.19 -4.62
N GLY A 85 17.13 -0.39 -5.68
CA GLY A 85 17.78 0.91 -5.59
C GLY A 85 17.04 1.86 -4.66
N SER A 86 15.71 1.94 -4.76
CA SER A 86 14.91 2.86 -3.93
C SER A 86 14.85 2.45 -2.46
N LEU A 87 14.94 1.16 -2.17
CA LEU A 87 15.03 0.62 -0.81
C LEU A 87 16.34 0.97 -0.11
N GLN A 88 17.44 1.07 -0.88
CA GLN A 88 18.79 1.22 -0.33
C GLN A 88 19.39 2.61 -0.50
N HIS A 89 18.95 3.37 -1.50
CA HIS A 89 19.40 4.75 -1.68
C HIS A 89 19.05 5.59 -0.47
N GLY A 90 20.06 6.25 0.09
CA GLY A 90 19.95 7.13 1.24
C GLY A 90 20.22 6.44 2.59
N LEU A 91 20.17 5.11 2.66
CA LEU A 91 20.46 4.40 3.91
C LEU A 91 21.89 4.67 4.38
N SER A 92 22.04 4.99 5.66
CA SER A 92 23.33 4.98 6.35
C SER A 92 23.89 3.55 6.46
N ALA A 93 25.19 3.43 6.79
CA ALA A 93 25.79 2.13 7.05
C ALA A 93 25.11 1.38 8.20
N GLU A 94 24.70 2.11 9.23
CA GLU A 94 24.01 1.53 10.39
C GLU A 94 22.61 1.03 10.05
N GLU A 95 21.87 1.76 9.20
CA GLU A 95 20.55 1.31 8.74
C GLU A 95 20.66 0.12 7.80
N ARG A 96 21.60 0.16 6.83
CA ARG A 96 21.82 -0.97 5.92
C ARG A 96 22.20 -2.25 6.67
N ALA A 97 22.91 -2.13 7.79
CA ALA A 97 23.26 -3.25 8.68
C ALA A 97 22.02 -3.93 9.27
N ARG A 98 21.00 -3.15 9.63
CA ARG A 98 19.75 -3.60 10.24
C ARG A 98 18.80 -4.27 9.24
N LEU A 99 19.08 -4.15 7.94
CA LEU A 99 18.28 -4.74 6.87
C LEU A 99 18.98 -5.95 6.25
N TYR A 100 18.19 -6.91 5.80
CA TYR A 100 18.66 -8.09 5.07
C TYR A 100 17.81 -8.32 3.82
N PHE A 101 18.45 -8.41 2.65
CA PHE A 101 17.74 -8.51 1.37
C PHE A 101 17.78 -9.94 0.81
N VAL A 102 16.61 -10.57 0.73
CA VAL A 102 16.40 -11.86 0.05
C VAL A 102 15.69 -11.61 -1.27
N VAL A 103 16.32 -11.97 -2.38
CA VAL A 103 15.76 -11.78 -3.73
C VAL A 103 15.69 -13.12 -4.45
N LEU A 104 14.49 -13.59 -4.76
CA LEU A 104 14.28 -14.77 -5.61
C LEU A 104 14.02 -14.32 -7.05
N LEU A 105 14.93 -14.68 -7.95
CA LEU A 105 14.64 -14.67 -9.38
C LEU A 105 13.79 -15.90 -9.67
N ALA A 106 12.49 -15.67 -9.84
CA ALA A 106 11.45 -16.68 -9.80
C ALA A 106 11.29 -17.40 -11.15
N HIS A 107 12.41 -17.96 -11.63
CA HIS A 107 12.49 -18.90 -12.75
C HIS A 107 13.29 -20.12 -12.32
N THR A 108 12.86 -21.33 -12.70
CA THR A 108 13.61 -22.56 -12.43
C THR A 108 15.04 -22.48 -12.95
N ASN A 109 15.20 -21.89 -14.15
CA ASN A 109 16.47 -21.39 -14.64
C ASN A 109 16.59 -19.88 -14.39
N GLN A 110 17.37 -19.48 -13.39
CA GLN A 110 17.51 -18.06 -13.03
C GLN A 110 18.11 -17.21 -14.15
N ALA A 111 18.87 -17.80 -15.08
CA ALA A 111 19.45 -17.09 -16.22
C ALA A 111 18.39 -16.57 -17.21
N ASP A 112 17.13 -17.01 -17.10
CA ASP A 112 16.02 -16.49 -17.89
C ASP A 112 15.56 -15.10 -17.39
N HIS A 113 16.03 -14.66 -16.21
CA HIS A 113 15.81 -13.32 -15.70
C HIS A 113 16.92 -12.36 -16.14
N ILE A 114 16.60 -11.18 -16.68
CA ILE A 114 17.61 -10.23 -17.20
C ILE A 114 18.53 -9.66 -16.11
N ALA A 115 18.04 -9.67 -14.86
CA ALA A 115 18.81 -9.29 -13.68
C ALA A 115 19.88 -10.32 -13.28
N TYR A 116 19.81 -11.56 -13.78
CA TYR A 116 20.77 -12.60 -13.42
C TYR A 116 22.18 -12.21 -13.87
N GLY A 117 23.15 -12.37 -12.97
CA GLY A 117 24.55 -12.01 -13.20
C GLY A 117 24.85 -10.51 -13.25
N GLN A 118 23.87 -9.64 -13.03
CA GLN A 118 24.11 -8.20 -13.03
C GLN A 118 24.90 -7.76 -11.78
N PRO A 119 25.93 -6.90 -11.91
CA PRO A 119 26.76 -6.47 -10.77
C PRO A 119 25.97 -5.72 -9.68
N TRP A 120 24.96 -4.93 -10.07
CA TRP A 120 24.10 -4.23 -9.13
C TRP A 120 23.31 -5.20 -8.26
N LEU A 121 22.84 -6.33 -8.81
CA LEU A 121 22.03 -7.30 -8.07
C LEU A 121 22.88 -7.97 -7.00
N ALA A 122 24.09 -8.42 -7.37
CA ALA A 122 25.04 -9.05 -6.46
C ALA A 122 25.44 -8.13 -5.29
N SER A 123 25.50 -6.81 -5.54
CA SER A 123 25.90 -5.83 -4.52
C SER A 123 24.76 -5.39 -3.60
N MET A 124 23.52 -5.45 -4.10
CA MET A 124 22.33 -5.02 -3.36
C MET A 124 21.61 -6.17 -2.62
N THR A 125 22.00 -7.43 -2.88
CA THR A 125 21.31 -8.61 -2.34
C THR A 125 22.19 -9.34 -1.33
N ASP A 126 21.63 -9.68 -0.16
CA ASP A 126 22.32 -10.49 0.85
C ASP A 126 22.19 -11.99 0.56
N LYS A 127 21.03 -12.42 0.04
CA LYS A 127 20.76 -13.81 -0.33
C LYS A 127 19.96 -13.89 -1.63
N LEU A 128 20.49 -14.67 -2.58
CA LEU A 128 19.83 -15.02 -3.83
C LEU A 128 19.49 -16.52 -3.81
N PRO A 129 18.37 -16.96 -3.20
CA PRO A 129 18.01 -18.37 -3.18
C PRO A 129 17.71 -18.90 -4.59
N SER A 130 17.94 -20.20 -4.80
CA SER A 130 17.59 -20.90 -6.03
C SER A 130 16.71 -22.11 -5.73
N TYR A 131 15.81 -22.45 -6.67
CA TYR A 131 15.04 -23.70 -6.55
C TYR A 131 15.96 -24.93 -6.56
N SER A 132 17.10 -24.84 -7.24
CA SER A 132 18.09 -25.91 -7.36
C SER A 132 18.75 -26.28 -6.02
N ASP A 133 18.62 -25.43 -4.99
CA ASP A 133 19.13 -25.70 -3.64
C ASP A 133 18.39 -26.85 -2.96
N ASN A 134 17.22 -27.27 -3.48
CA ASN A 134 16.43 -28.38 -2.95
C ASN A 134 15.67 -29.10 -4.08
N ALA A 135 15.91 -30.41 -4.24
CA ALA A 135 15.35 -31.21 -5.32
C ALA A 135 13.80 -31.23 -5.35
N GLU A 136 13.13 -31.24 -4.19
CA GLU A 136 11.67 -31.18 -4.11
C GLU A 136 11.16 -29.79 -4.54
N ARG A 137 11.81 -28.72 -4.06
CA ARG A 137 11.46 -27.34 -4.47
C ARG A 137 11.63 -27.14 -5.97
N PHE A 138 12.73 -27.63 -6.54
CA PHE A 138 12.98 -27.59 -7.98
C PHE A 138 11.91 -28.34 -8.77
N ALA A 139 11.62 -29.59 -8.40
CA ALA A 139 10.61 -30.38 -9.07
C ALA A 139 9.23 -29.71 -9.04
N LEU A 140 8.86 -29.13 -7.89
CA LEU A 140 7.59 -28.43 -7.73
C LEU A 140 7.51 -27.17 -8.58
N ALA A 141 8.54 -26.31 -8.53
CA ALA A 141 8.60 -25.10 -9.36
C ALA A 141 8.53 -25.43 -10.85
N ASN A 142 9.25 -26.46 -11.29
CA ASN A 142 9.27 -26.90 -12.69
C ASN A 142 7.90 -27.40 -13.16
N ILE A 143 7.16 -28.11 -12.33
CA ILE A 143 5.78 -28.50 -12.63
C ILE A 143 4.88 -27.26 -12.76
N MET A 144 4.97 -26.32 -11.83
CA MET A 144 4.14 -25.12 -11.84
C MET A 144 4.42 -24.21 -13.05
N GLU A 145 5.70 -24.05 -13.44
CA GLU A 145 6.08 -23.33 -14.65
C GLU A 145 5.61 -24.03 -15.91
N SER A 146 5.84 -25.34 -16.02
CA SER A 146 5.43 -26.14 -17.18
C SER A 146 3.92 -26.14 -17.39
N ASN A 147 3.15 -26.15 -16.30
CA ASN A 147 1.68 -26.11 -16.33
C ASN A 147 1.12 -24.68 -16.41
N GLN A 148 1.96 -23.65 -16.43
CA GLN A 148 1.55 -22.23 -16.45
C GLN A 148 0.61 -21.85 -15.29
N THR A 149 0.78 -22.45 -14.12
CA THR A 149 -0.02 -22.16 -12.92
C THR A 149 0.54 -20.96 -12.15
N HIS A 150 0.57 -19.80 -12.81
CA HIS A 150 1.27 -18.60 -12.32
C HIS A 150 0.82 -18.12 -10.93
N GLY A 151 -0.48 -18.18 -10.62
CA GLY A 151 -0.98 -17.81 -9.29
C GLY A 151 -0.50 -18.74 -8.18
N THR A 152 -0.53 -20.05 -8.43
CA THR A 152 -0.02 -21.07 -7.52
C THR A 152 1.50 -20.91 -7.34
N LYS A 153 2.23 -20.69 -8.44
CA LYS A 153 3.67 -20.45 -8.41
C LYS A 153 4.04 -19.20 -7.63
N ALA A 154 3.38 -18.06 -7.87
CA ALA A 154 3.65 -16.82 -7.16
C ALA A 154 3.49 -17.00 -5.64
N LYS A 155 2.50 -17.78 -5.20
CA LYS A 155 2.32 -18.14 -3.79
C LYS A 155 3.43 -19.05 -3.26
N PHE A 156 3.86 -20.03 -4.06
CA PHE A 156 4.99 -20.90 -3.70
C PHE A 156 6.28 -20.08 -3.55
N ASP A 157 6.55 -19.17 -4.49
CA ASP A 157 7.70 -18.27 -4.49
C ASP A 157 7.68 -17.35 -3.26
N TYR A 158 6.51 -16.80 -2.94
CA TYR A 158 6.28 -16.00 -1.74
C TYR A 158 6.65 -16.77 -0.46
N SER A 159 6.27 -18.05 -0.36
CA SER A 159 6.60 -18.91 0.79
C SER A 159 8.11 -19.22 0.89
N ILE A 160 8.79 -19.37 -0.24
CA ILE A 160 10.25 -19.59 -0.27
C ILE A 160 10.96 -18.35 0.28
N VAL A 161 10.65 -17.18 -0.28
CA VAL A 161 11.26 -15.92 0.14
C VAL A 161 10.97 -15.62 1.60
N MET A 162 9.72 -15.81 2.04
CA MET A 162 9.33 -15.68 3.44
C MET A 162 10.11 -16.63 4.34
N GLY A 163 10.28 -17.89 3.94
CA GLY A 163 11.04 -18.89 4.69
C GLY A 163 12.54 -18.60 4.76
N GLU A 164 13.14 -18.08 3.69
CA GLU A 164 14.54 -17.63 3.73
C GLU A 164 14.70 -16.40 4.63
N CYS A 165 13.72 -15.48 4.63
CA CYS A 165 13.71 -14.36 5.56
C CYS A 165 13.53 -14.78 7.00
N GLU A 166 12.66 -15.76 7.28
CA GLU A 166 12.48 -16.33 8.60
C GLU A 166 13.81 -16.89 9.13
N LYS A 167 14.61 -17.60 8.34
CA LYS A 167 15.90 -18.15 8.80
C LYS A 167 16.92 -17.09 9.29
N THR A 168 16.78 -15.83 8.90
CA THR A 168 17.71 -14.75 9.30
C THR A 168 17.64 -14.37 10.78
N GLY A 169 16.56 -14.74 11.47
CA GLY A 169 16.29 -14.27 12.84
C GLY A 169 15.71 -12.85 12.92
N ALA A 170 15.34 -12.24 11.78
CA ALA A 170 14.74 -10.91 11.77
C ALA A 170 13.47 -10.81 12.62
N SER A 171 13.25 -9.67 13.29
CA SER A 171 12.05 -9.43 14.10
C SER A 171 10.82 -9.12 13.23
N GLY A 172 11.03 -8.51 12.07
CA GLY A 172 10.01 -8.31 11.04
C GLY A 172 10.43 -8.88 9.68
N ILE A 173 9.43 -9.22 8.87
CA ILE A 173 9.63 -9.69 7.49
C ILE A 173 8.78 -8.80 6.57
N LEU A 174 9.41 -7.99 5.74
CA LEU A 174 8.78 -7.20 4.70
C LEU A 174 8.75 -8.01 3.41
N MET A 175 7.56 -8.38 2.96
CA MET A 175 7.35 -8.97 1.65
C MET A 175 6.90 -7.89 0.68
N ILE A 176 7.58 -7.77 -0.46
CA ILE A 176 7.25 -6.79 -1.50
C ILE A 176 7.21 -7.41 -2.90
N GLU A 177 6.42 -6.81 -3.77
CA GLU A 177 6.49 -7.05 -5.21
C GLU A 177 7.74 -6.37 -5.81
N ASP A 178 8.16 -6.82 -7.00
CA ASP A 178 9.35 -6.31 -7.67
C ASP A 178 9.13 -5.02 -8.46
N ASP A 179 7.89 -4.53 -8.52
CA ASP A 179 7.44 -3.36 -9.28
C ASP A 179 6.93 -2.23 -8.40
N VAL A 180 7.75 -1.86 -7.41
CA VAL A 180 7.44 -0.83 -6.43
C VAL A 180 8.59 0.17 -6.28
N VAL A 181 8.29 1.36 -5.78
CA VAL A 181 9.30 2.37 -5.45
C VAL A 181 9.06 2.92 -4.06
N PHE A 182 10.10 2.96 -3.22
CA PHE A 182 10.03 3.48 -1.86
C PHE A 182 10.45 4.95 -1.81
N MET A 183 9.76 5.74 -0.99
CA MET A 183 10.14 7.13 -0.73
C MET A 183 11.52 7.21 -0.05
N ASP A 184 12.22 8.33 -0.22
CA ASP A 184 13.38 8.64 0.60
C ASP A 184 13.01 8.70 2.09
N GLY A 185 13.89 8.21 2.96
CA GLY A 185 13.65 8.14 4.42
C GLY A 185 12.55 7.16 4.86
N TRP A 186 12.21 6.15 4.06
CA TRP A 186 11.14 5.19 4.38
C TRP A 186 11.41 4.36 5.65
N TRP A 187 12.67 3.95 5.89
CA TRP A 187 12.98 2.96 6.93
C TRP A 187 12.70 3.47 8.34
N PRO A 188 13.17 4.65 8.77
CA PRO A 188 12.81 5.21 10.07
C PRO A 188 11.30 5.31 10.28
N ARG A 189 10.54 5.68 9.25
CA ARG A 189 9.08 5.80 9.29
C ARG A 189 8.40 4.44 9.47
N VAL A 190 8.87 3.41 8.76
CA VAL A 190 8.35 2.04 8.92
C VAL A 190 8.68 1.48 10.30
N ARG A 191 9.90 1.69 10.80
CA ARG A 191 10.31 1.25 12.14
C ARG A 191 9.45 1.90 13.23
N GLU A 192 9.21 3.20 13.15
CA GLU A 192 8.30 3.90 14.07
C GLU A 192 6.86 3.36 13.96
N ALA A 193 6.37 3.17 12.74
CA ALA A 193 5.04 2.63 12.50
C ALA A 193 4.86 1.21 13.07
N LEU A 194 5.88 0.36 12.99
CA LEU A 194 5.84 -0.97 13.61
C LEU A 194 5.76 -0.90 15.12
N ALA A 195 6.49 0.02 15.75
CA ALA A 195 6.42 0.24 17.19
C ALA A 195 5.00 0.70 17.61
N VAL A 196 4.42 1.67 16.89
CA VAL A 196 3.05 2.15 17.14
C VAL A 196 2.01 1.05 16.91
N ALA A 197 2.14 0.28 15.82
CA ALA A 197 1.24 -0.85 15.52
C ALA A 197 1.27 -1.88 16.65
N THR A 198 2.46 -2.18 17.16
CA THR A 198 2.67 -3.12 18.27
C THR A 198 1.99 -2.64 19.55
N THR A 199 2.22 -1.37 19.93
CA THR A 199 1.55 -0.78 21.10
C THR A 199 0.03 -0.81 20.97
N LYS A 200 -0.51 -0.39 19.82
CA LYS A 200 -1.97 -0.40 19.59
C LYS A 200 -2.57 -1.80 19.59
N THR A 201 -1.84 -2.80 19.07
CA THR A 201 -2.24 -4.21 19.14
C THR A 201 -2.40 -4.67 20.58
N TRP A 202 -1.44 -4.34 21.46
CA TRP A 202 -1.52 -4.68 22.89
C TRP A 202 -2.65 -3.95 23.62
N GLU A 203 -2.89 -2.69 23.30
CA GLU A 203 -4.02 -1.91 23.85
C GLU A 203 -5.38 -2.51 23.50
N LEU A 204 -5.49 -3.17 22.34
CA LEU A 204 -6.68 -3.91 21.92
C LEU A 204 -6.76 -5.32 22.54
N GLY A 205 -5.79 -5.72 23.37
CA GLY A 205 -5.74 -7.03 24.02
C GLY A 205 -5.26 -8.17 23.11
N HIS A 206 -4.68 -7.86 21.95
CA HIS A 206 -4.06 -8.84 21.06
C HIS A 206 -2.57 -8.94 21.34
N LYS A 207 -1.99 -10.14 21.18
CA LYS A 207 -0.53 -10.35 21.33
C LYS A 207 0.24 -9.86 20.10
N ASP A 208 -0.27 -10.21 18.94
CA ASP A 208 0.34 -10.04 17.62
C ASP A 208 -0.69 -9.51 16.62
N PHE A 209 -0.23 -9.00 15.48
CA PHE A 209 -1.03 -8.56 14.34
C PHE A 209 -0.54 -9.23 13.05
N LEU A 210 -1.41 -9.37 12.05
CA LEU A 210 -1.05 -10.08 10.82
C LEU A 210 0.03 -9.35 10.04
N TYR A 211 -0.24 -8.10 9.68
CA TYR A 211 0.73 -7.26 8.98
C TYR A 211 0.51 -5.76 9.22
N LEU A 212 1.56 -5.00 8.93
CA LEU A 212 1.51 -3.57 8.65
C LEU A 212 1.63 -3.36 7.13
N ARG A 213 0.62 -2.72 6.54
CA ARG A 213 0.54 -2.40 5.12
C ARG A 213 1.22 -1.06 4.83
N LEU A 214 2.12 -1.07 3.85
CA LEU A 214 2.92 0.11 3.46
C LEU A 214 2.36 0.86 2.25
N PHE A 215 1.45 0.22 1.51
CA PHE A 215 0.74 0.77 0.35
C PHE A 215 -0.70 0.30 0.33
N TYR A 216 -1.62 1.17 -0.07
CA TYR A 216 -3.00 0.81 -0.36
C TYR A 216 -3.53 1.65 -1.52
N TYR A 217 -4.42 1.05 -2.31
CA TYR A 217 -5.11 1.73 -3.39
C TYR A 217 -6.26 2.61 -2.84
N GLU A 218 -6.18 3.92 -3.08
CA GLU A 218 -7.14 4.88 -2.54
C GLU A 218 -8.54 4.77 -3.15
N GLY A 219 -8.68 4.15 -4.33
CA GLY A 219 -9.97 3.96 -5.00
C GLY A 219 -10.95 3.06 -4.23
N LEU A 220 -10.47 2.25 -3.29
CA LEU A 220 -11.31 1.39 -2.45
C LEU A 220 -11.78 2.07 -1.16
N LEU A 221 -11.21 3.22 -0.82
CA LEU A 221 -11.53 3.95 0.41
C LEU A 221 -12.74 4.90 0.23
N GLY A 222 -13.58 4.62 -0.77
CA GLY A 222 -14.74 5.42 -1.14
C GLY A 222 -15.94 5.26 -0.22
N TRP A 223 -17.07 5.78 -0.70
CA TRP A 223 -18.39 5.55 -0.10
C TRP A 223 -18.86 4.13 -0.41
N ASN A 224 -18.47 3.19 0.44
CA ASN A 224 -18.72 1.77 0.24
C ASN A 224 -20.20 1.41 0.48
N SER A 225 -20.76 0.60 -0.42
CA SER A 225 -22.19 0.29 -0.45
C SER A 225 -22.67 -0.43 0.82
N GLU A 226 -21.78 -1.19 1.45
CA GLU A 226 -21.94 -1.93 2.69
C GLU A 226 -22.29 -1.00 3.86
N SER A 227 -21.87 0.27 3.79
CA SER A 227 -22.08 1.30 4.81
C SER A 227 -23.30 2.20 4.54
N TRP A 228 -24.16 1.86 3.55
CA TRP A 228 -25.34 2.67 3.21
C TRP A 228 -26.28 2.99 4.38
N PRO A 229 -26.52 2.10 5.38
CA PRO A 229 -27.41 2.43 6.49
C PRO A 229 -26.84 3.57 7.34
N THR A 230 -25.53 3.56 7.56
CA THR A 230 -24.80 4.60 8.28
C THR A 230 -24.91 5.94 7.53
N TYR A 231 -24.67 5.92 6.21
CA TYR A 231 -24.76 7.13 5.39
C TYR A 231 -26.17 7.74 5.38
N LEU A 232 -27.21 6.89 5.31
CA LEU A 232 -28.59 7.31 5.39
C LEU A 232 -28.90 7.90 6.77
N ALA A 233 -28.52 7.21 7.85
CA ALA A 233 -28.74 7.69 9.21
C ALA A 233 -28.06 9.05 9.45
N SER A 234 -26.80 9.20 9.07
CA SER A 234 -26.07 10.48 9.16
C SER A 234 -26.75 11.58 8.34
N SER A 235 -27.21 11.28 7.13
CA SER A 235 -27.93 12.23 6.27
C SER A 235 -29.24 12.69 6.92
N LEU A 236 -30.00 11.78 7.50
CA LEU A 236 -31.24 12.10 8.23
C LEU A 236 -30.98 12.93 9.49
N ILE A 237 -29.90 12.64 10.23
CA ILE A 237 -29.47 13.43 11.39
C ILE A 237 -29.14 14.87 10.96
N VAL A 238 -28.41 15.06 9.87
CA VAL A 238 -28.08 16.40 9.34
C VAL A 238 -29.36 17.14 8.94
N MET A 239 -30.27 16.48 8.21
CA MET A 239 -31.54 17.06 7.77
C MET A 239 -32.42 17.50 8.93
N THR A 240 -32.59 16.63 9.92
CA THR A 240 -33.37 16.92 11.14
C THR A 240 -32.72 17.98 12.00
N GLY A 241 -31.38 17.98 12.11
CA GLY A 241 -30.60 19.00 12.79
C GLY A 241 -30.77 20.38 12.15
N VAL A 242 -30.65 20.49 10.82
CA VAL A 242 -30.89 21.75 10.09
C VAL A 242 -32.31 22.25 10.33
N LEU A 243 -33.32 21.39 10.20
CA LEU A 243 -34.71 21.75 10.48
C LEU A 243 -34.88 22.27 11.92
N GLY A 244 -34.33 21.55 12.90
CA GLY A 244 -34.37 21.92 14.31
C GLY A 244 -33.74 23.29 14.55
N VAL A 245 -32.53 23.53 14.03
CA VAL A 245 -31.83 24.82 14.15
C VAL A 245 -32.65 25.94 13.52
N LEU A 246 -33.20 25.77 12.32
CA LEU A 246 -34.03 26.79 11.66
C LEU A 246 -35.31 27.10 12.44
N LEU A 247 -35.96 26.09 13.02
CA LEU A 247 -37.14 26.27 13.87
C LEU A 247 -36.80 26.97 15.19
N LEU A 248 -35.68 26.61 15.82
CA LEU A 248 -35.20 27.25 17.05
C LEU A 248 -34.82 28.72 16.81
N LEU A 249 -34.07 29.01 15.73
CA LEU A 249 -33.72 30.37 15.34
C LEU A 249 -34.98 31.22 15.11
N ARG A 250 -35.97 30.68 14.38
CA ARG A 250 -37.25 31.36 14.15
C ARG A 250 -38.02 31.59 15.45
N ARG A 251 -37.97 30.66 16.40
CA ARG A 251 -38.67 30.74 17.69
C ARG A 251 -38.04 31.80 18.60
N TYR A 252 -36.74 31.72 18.80
CA TYR A 252 -36.01 32.45 19.83
C TYR A 252 -35.37 33.76 19.36
N ILE A 253 -35.20 33.98 18.05
CA ILE A 253 -34.63 35.20 17.50
C ILE A 253 -35.68 35.91 16.63
N PRO A 254 -36.45 36.87 17.19
CA PRO A 254 -37.59 37.49 16.50
C PRO A 254 -37.24 38.14 15.15
N THR A 255 -36.04 38.72 15.03
CA THR A 255 -35.54 39.36 13.80
C THR A 255 -35.43 38.38 12.63
N THR A 256 -35.21 37.09 12.89
CA THR A 256 -35.10 36.06 11.83
C THR A 256 -36.45 35.68 11.22
N ARG A 257 -37.57 35.99 11.89
CA ARG A 257 -38.92 35.58 11.44
C ARG A 257 -39.32 36.17 10.08
N LEU A 258 -38.77 37.33 9.75
CA LEU A 258 -38.95 38.02 8.46
C LEU A 258 -38.31 37.24 7.31
N TYR A 259 -37.20 36.53 7.56
CA TYR A 259 -36.43 35.83 6.53
C TYR A 259 -36.70 34.32 6.52
N LEU A 260 -36.86 33.70 7.69
CA LEU A 260 -37.08 32.26 7.84
C LEU A 260 -38.54 31.86 7.67
N THR A 261 -39.20 32.26 6.58
CA THR A 261 -40.61 31.89 6.31
C THR A 261 -40.79 30.36 6.28
N ARG A 262 -42.04 29.86 6.42
CA ARG A 262 -42.30 28.41 6.35
C ARG A 262 -41.76 27.81 5.05
N SER A 263 -41.98 28.50 3.93
CA SER A 263 -41.45 28.10 2.62
C SER A 263 -39.92 28.12 2.58
N ALA A 264 -39.27 29.11 3.18
CA ALA A 264 -37.81 29.17 3.25
C ALA A 264 -37.23 28.02 4.10
N ILE A 265 -37.87 27.67 5.21
CA ILE A 265 -37.49 26.52 6.04
C ILE A 265 -37.66 25.22 5.27
N LEU A 266 -38.81 25.01 4.61
CA LEU A 266 -39.04 23.82 3.79
C LEU A 266 -38.03 23.71 2.64
N LEU A 267 -37.74 24.81 1.95
CA LEU A 267 -36.77 24.83 0.85
C LEU A 267 -35.34 24.55 1.34
N ALA A 268 -34.94 25.17 2.45
CA ALA A 268 -33.64 24.92 3.06
C ALA A 268 -33.51 23.45 3.46
N THR A 269 -34.48 22.92 4.21
CA THR A 269 -34.44 21.54 4.70
C THR A 269 -34.56 20.52 3.60
N PHE A 270 -35.50 20.64 2.65
CA PHE A 270 -35.84 19.56 1.71
C PHE A 270 -35.27 19.73 0.30
N VAL A 271 -34.63 20.86 -0.01
CA VAL A 271 -33.99 21.07 -1.32
C VAL A 271 -32.51 21.36 -1.16
N PHE A 272 -32.15 22.39 -0.39
CA PHE A 272 -30.75 22.80 -0.28
C PHE A 272 -29.91 21.84 0.55
N THR A 273 -30.42 21.33 1.67
CA THR A 273 -29.68 20.36 2.49
C THR A 273 -29.43 19.03 1.74
N PRO A 274 -30.43 18.39 1.09
CA PRO A 274 -30.17 17.20 0.28
C PRO A 274 -29.18 17.46 -0.85
N PHE A 275 -29.28 18.62 -1.51
CA PHE A 275 -28.32 19.00 -2.54
C PHE A 275 -26.89 19.11 -2.00
N MET A 276 -26.69 19.70 -0.81
CA MET A 276 -25.37 19.74 -0.17
C MET A 276 -24.88 18.37 0.26
N ILE A 277 -25.76 17.50 0.76
CA ILE A 277 -25.43 16.11 1.09
C ILE A 277 -24.97 15.36 -0.18
N ILE A 278 -25.69 15.50 -1.29
CA ILE A 278 -25.31 14.91 -2.57
C ILE A 278 -23.95 15.44 -3.02
N LEU A 279 -23.70 16.76 -2.93
CA LEU A 279 -22.41 17.33 -3.28
C LEU A 279 -21.27 16.86 -2.36
N TYR A 280 -21.55 16.63 -1.08
CA TYR A 280 -20.61 16.02 -0.16
C TYR A 280 -20.26 14.60 -0.61
N PHE A 281 -21.23 13.72 -0.87
CA PHE A 281 -20.90 12.38 -1.40
C PHE A 281 -20.19 12.45 -2.77
N ALA A 282 -20.61 13.35 -3.65
CA ALA A 282 -19.96 13.57 -4.95
C ALA A 282 -18.52 14.11 -4.84
N GLY A 283 -18.16 14.73 -3.71
CA GLY A 283 -16.81 15.21 -3.43
C GLY A 283 -15.78 14.09 -3.26
N GLY A 284 -16.21 12.87 -2.99
CA GLY A 284 -15.33 11.73 -2.72
C GLY A 284 -14.92 11.63 -1.26
N ALA A 285 -14.71 10.39 -0.80
CA ALA A 285 -14.45 10.08 0.59
C ALA A 285 -13.04 10.50 1.00
N ASN A 286 -12.01 10.25 0.19
CA ASN A 286 -10.62 10.60 0.55
C ASN A 286 -10.41 12.11 0.62
N CYS A 287 -11.10 12.89 -0.23
CA CYS A 287 -11.01 14.34 -0.24
C CYS A 287 -11.64 14.97 1.01
N LEU A 288 -12.82 14.47 1.41
CA LEU A 288 -13.62 15.06 2.48
C LEU A 288 -13.35 14.44 3.85
N HIS A 289 -12.90 13.20 3.86
CA HIS A 289 -12.51 12.42 5.03
C HIS A 289 -11.13 11.78 4.82
N PRO A 290 -10.07 12.61 4.67
CA PRO A 290 -8.72 12.08 4.53
C PRO A 290 -8.35 11.27 5.78
N ARG A 291 -7.65 10.15 5.57
CA ARG A 291 -7.18 9.36 6.70
C ARG A 291 -6.15 10.15 7.51
N PRO A 292 -6.21 10.09 8.84
CA PRO A 292 -5.22 10.75 9.67
C PRO A 292 -3.85 10.10 9.46
N SER A 293 -2.80 10.90 9.54
CA SER A 293 -1.43 10.41 9.52
C SER A 293 -1.16 9.47 10.71
N GLY A 294 -0.30 8.49 10.49
CA GLY A 294 0.07 7.44 11.44
C GLY A 294 -0.55 6.08 11.11
N VAL A 295 -0.51 5.20 12.10
CA VAL A 295 -0.96 3.82 11.99
C VAL A 295 -2.42 3.68 12.38
N HIS A 296 -3.21 3.03 11.52
CA HIS A 296 -4.65 2.84 11.75
C HIS A 296 -5.10 1.45 11.26
N LEU A 297 -6.18 0.93 11.87
CA LEU A 297 -6.76 -0.34 11.46
C LEU A 297 -7.31 -0.21 10.04
N MET A 298 -7.03 -1.22 9.22
CA MET A 298 -7.48 -1.31 7.84
C MET A 298 -7.85 -2.77 7.54
N SER A 299 -8.87 -3.25 8.26
CA SER A 299 -9.38 -4.62 8.13
C SER A 299 -10.31 -4.82 6.93
N GLU A 300 -10.75 -3.74 6.29
CA GLU A 300 -11.73 -3.75 5.21
C GLU A 300 -11.37 -2.74 4.14
N ASN A 301 -11.90 -2.92 2.93
CA ASN A 301 -11.83 -1.96 1.81
C ASN A 301 -10.39 -1.58 1.44
N ALA A 302 -9.48 -2.55 1.56
CA ALA A 302 -8.09 -2.40 1.22
C ALA A 302 -7.69 -3.47 0.22
N CYS A 303 -7.10 -3.05 -0.90
CA CYS A 303 -6.46 -3.97 -1.81
C CYS A 303 -4.95 -3.82 -1.77
N CYS A 304 -4.40 -5.01 -2.00
CA CYS A 304 -3.18 -5.32 -2.69
C CYS A 304 -1.98 -5.48 -1.74
N GLY A 305 -1.24 -6.55 -1.99
CA GLY A 305 -0.16 -7.06 -1.13
C GLY A 305 1.23 -6.62 -1.58
N GLN A 306 1.36 -5.48 -2.25
CA GLN A 306 2.63 -5.04 -2.83
C GLN A 306 3.70 -4.77 -1.78
N GLY A 307 3.31 -4.47 -0.54
CA GLY A 307 4.24 -4.25 0.57
C GLY A 307 3.59 -4.45 1.93
N LEU A 308 3.89 -5.60 2.54
CA LEU A 308 3.34 -6.03 3.82
C LEU A 308 4.50 -6.41 4.77
N VAL A 309 4.54 -5.79 5.94
CA VAL A 309 5.46 -6.16 7.01
C VAL A 309 4.76 -7.09 8.00
N PHE A 310 5.25 -8.32 8.14
CA PHE A 310 4.76 -9.32 9.07
C PHE A 310 5.64 -9.37 10.31
N GLN A 311 5.04 -9.66 11.47
CA GLN A 311 5.81 -10.01 12.66
C GLN A 311 6.39 -11.41 12.49
N ARG A 312 7.61 -11.63 12.99
CA ARG A 312 8.26 -12.94 12.90
C ARG A 312 7.41 -14.07 13.48
N SER A 313 6.83 -13.86 14.67
CA SER A 313 5.95 -14.84 15.34
C SER A 313 4.83 -15.30 14.42
N THR A 314 4.11 -14.35 13.83
CA THR A 314 3.05 -14.62 12.85
C THR A 314 3.55 -15.40 11.63
N VAL A 315 4.75 -15.08 11.13
CA VAL A 315 5.34 -15.83 10.01
C VAL A 315 5.64 -17.27 10.39
N THR A 316 6.33 -17.50 11.50
CA THR A 316 6.80 -18.82 11.92
C THR A 316 5.64 -19.71 12.36
N ASP A 317 4.73 -19.17 13.18
CA ASP A 317 3.71 -19.97 13.86
C ASP A 317 2.44 -20.16 13.01
N GLU A 318 2.15 -19.23 12.09
CA GLU A 318 0.88 -19.19 11.35
C GLU A 318 1.08 -19.27 9.83
N LEU A 319 1.81 -18.32 9.23
CA LEU A 319 1.83 -18.14 7.78
C LEU A 319 2.62 -19.21 7.03
N LEU A 320 3.84 -19.54 7.46
CA LEU A 320 4.63 -20.58 6.79
C LEU A 320 3.91 -21.94 6.80
N PRO A 321 3.37 -22.43 7.93
CA PRO A 321 2.51 -23.61 7.94
C PRO A 321 1.31 -23.49 6.99
N LEU A 322 0.63 -22.35 6.98
CA LEU A 322 -0.51 -22.09 6.11
C LEU A 322 -0.14 -22.21 4.62
N PHE A 323 0.95 -21.58 4.19
CA PHE A 323 1.45 -21.65 2.81
C PHE A 323 1.89 -23.07 2.43
N HIS A 324 2.62 -23.77 3.30
CA HIS A 324 3.08 -25.13 3.03
C HIS A 324 1.91 -26.12 2.87
N ASN A 325 0.90 -26.03 3.74
CA ASN A 325 -0.27 -26.90 3.69
C ASN A 325 -1.18 -26.61 2.48
N ASN A 326 -1.08 -25.41 1.90
CA ASN A 326 -1.92 -24.95 0.78
C ASN A 326 -1.11 -24.61 -0.47
N ARG A 327 0.05 -25.25 -0.66
CA ARG A 327 1.01 -24.97 -1.75
C ARG A 327 0.41 -25.08 -3.17
N TRP A 328 -0.68 -25.83 -3.33
CA TRP A 328 -1.39 -26.02 -4.62
C TRP A 328 -2.64 -25.17 -4.79
N SER A 329 -3.00 -24.35 -3.80
CA SER A 329 -4.17 -23.48 -3.91
C SER A 329 -4.01 -22.53 -5.10
N GLU A 330 -5.10 -22.31 -5.84
CA GLU A 330 -5.14 -21.35 -6.97
C GLU A 330 -5.54 -19.93 -6.52
N VAL A 331 -5.90 -19.77 -5.24
CA VAL A 331 -6.24 -18.45 -4.66
C VAL A 331 -5.01 -17.54 -4.72
N PRO A 332 -5.13 -16.32 -5.28
CA PRO A 332 -4.05 -15.33 -5.28
C PRO A 332 -3.51 -15.04 -3.87
N THR A 333 -2.21 -14.73 -3.77
CA THR A 333 -1.52 -14.55 -2.48
C THR A 333 -2.17 -13.50 -1.58
N ASP A 334 -2.59 -12.36 -2.15
CA ASP A 334 -3.28 -11.29 -1.41
C ASP A 334 -4.61 -11.79 -0.82
N SER A 335 -5.45 -12.38 -1.65
CA SER A 335 -6.74 -12.94 -1.27
C SER A 335 -6.59 -14.07 -0.24
N PHE A 336 -5.52 -14.85 -0.36
CA PHE A 336 -5.21 -15.94 0.56
C PHE A 336 -4.86 -15.41 1.97
N LEU A 337 -4.09 -14.33 2.05
CA LEU A 337 -3.79 -13.65 3.32
C LEU A 337 -5.04 -13.00 3.92
N GLU A 338 -5.87 -12.33 3.12
CA GLU A 338 -7.10 -11.70 3.61
C GLU A 338 -8.12 -12.74 4.12
N GLN A 339 -8.31 -13.85 3.41
CA GLN A 339 -9.17 -14.94 3.85
C GLN A 339 -8.71 -15.53 5.19
N HIS A 340 -7.39 -15.68 5.36
CA HIS A 340 -6.83 -16.11 6.64
C HIS A 340 -7.09 -15.07 7.73
N ALA A 341 -6.85 -13.78 7.46
CA ALA A 341 -7.08 -12.69 8.39
C ALA A 341 -8.54 -12.63 8.88
N ASP A 342 -9.50 -12.80 7.97
CA ASP A 342 -10.92 -12.80 8.30
C ASP A 342 -11.31 -14.02 9.14
N ALA A 343 -10.77 -15.20 8.81
CA ALA A 343 -11.02 -16.44 9.53
C ALA A 343 -10.44 -16.41 10.96
N SER A 344 -9.23 -15.87 11.14
CA SER A 344 -8.57 -15.76 12.45
C SER A 344 -8.89 -14.46 13.20
N ARG A 345 -9.64 -13.53 12.58
CA ARG A 345 -9.86 -12.16 13.06
C ARG A 345 -8.56 -11.43 13.38
N ALA A 346 -7.52 -11.66 12.58
CA ALA A 346 -6.22 -11.05 12.79
C ALA A 346 -6.25 -9.55 12.46
N LEU A 347 -5.52 -8.77 13.26
CA LEU A 347 -5.42 -7.33 13.07
C LEU A 347 -4.59 -7.00 11.83
N ARG A 348 -5.09 -6.06 11.02
CA ARG A 348 -4.43 -5.56 9.81
C ARG A 348 -4.25 -4.06 9.95
N TRP A 349 -3.00 -3.62 10.06
CA TRP A 349 -2.66 -2.20 10.21
C TRP A 349 -2.24 -1.61 8.86
N ALA A 350 -2.41 -0.30 8.68
CA ALA A 350 -1.87 0.44 7.55
C ALA A 350 -1.19 1.73 8.01
N LEU A 351 -0.13 2.12 7.30
CA LEU A 351 0.59 3.37 7.50
C LEU A 351 0.06 4.46 6.56
N THR A 352 -0.18 5.66 7.09
CA THR A 352 -0.51 6.86 6.30
C THR A 352 0.36 8.04 6.70
N PRO A 353 0.90 8.82 5.76
CA PRO A 353 0.91 8.58 4.31
C PRO A 353 1.69 7.29 3.96
N VAL A 354 1.40 6.72 2.78
CA VAL A 354 2.08 5.50 2.31
C VAL A 354 3.55 5.78 2.04
N VAL A 355 4.42 4.78 2.23
CA VAL A 355 5.89 4.94 2.08
C VAL A 355 6.42 4.35 0.78
N MET A 356 5.54 3.78 -0.04
CA MET A 356 5.88 3.20 -1.32
C MET A 356 4.73 3.35 -2.30
N GLN A 357 5.03 3.25 -3.59
CA GLN A 357 4.09 3.27 -4.69
C GLN A 357 4.29 2.05 -5.58
N HIS A 358 3.18 1.53 -6.12
CA HIS A 358 3.22 0.54 -7.18
C HIS A 358 3.47 1.22 -8.52
N ILE A 359 4.51 0.78 -9.23
CA ILE A 359 4.93 1.33 -10.54
C ILE A 359 4.73 0.31 -11.67
N GLY A 360 4.19 -0.86 -11.35
CA GLY A 360 3.95 -1.94 -12.30
C GLY A 360 2.82 -1.66 -13.26
N GLY A 361 3.15 -1.18 -14.47
CA GLY A 361 2.14 -0.92 -15.50
C GLY A 361 1.78 -2.13 -16.38
N GLN A 362 2.57 -3.21 -16.30
CA GLN A 362 2.39 -4.42 -17.10
C GLN A 362 2.40 -5.67 -16.20
N SER A 363 1.30 -6.44 -16.26
CA SER A 363 1.26 -7.77 -15.67
C SER A 363 2.18 -8.70 -16.46
N SER A 364 3.01 -9.48 -15.76
CA SER A 364 3.87 -10.52 -16.35
C SER A 364 3.09 -11.58 -17.15
N HIS A 365 1.79 -11.70 -16.91
CA HIS A 365 0.94 -12.75 -17.50
C HIS A 365 -0.34 -12.22 -18.18
N GLY A 366 -0.41 -10.92 -18.47
CA GLY A 366 -1.53 -10.34 -19.25
C GLY A 366 -2.92 -10.53 -18.63
N VAL A 367 -3.00 -10.77 -17.32
CA VAL A 367 -4.27 -11.09 -16.67
C VAL A 367 -5.08 -9.82 -16.49
N ASN A 368 -6.21 -9.74 -17.21
CA ASN A 368 -7.24 -8.75 -16.97
C ASN A 368 -7.93 -9.15 -15.65
N ARG A 369 -7.50 -8.58 -14.52
CA ARG A 369 -8.19 -8.78 -13.24
C ARG A 369 -9.60 -8.19 -13.42
N GLY A 370 -10.61 -9.05 -13.47
CA GLY A 370 -12.01 -8.63 -13.56
C GLY A 370 -12.32 -7.56 -12.51
N GLY A 371 -13.17 -6.59 -12.85
CA GLY A 371 -13.52 -5.46 -11.98
C GLY A 371 -12.91 -4.11 -12.37
N GLY A 372 -12.24 -3.99 -13.52
CA GLY A 372 -11.73 -2.70 -14.01
C GLY A 372 -10.44 -2.21 -13.33
N MET A 373 -9.87 -3.02 -12.43
CA MET A 373 -8.55 -2.78 -11.83
C MET A 373 -7.46 -3.30 -12.78
N THR A 374 -6.94 -2.41 -13.63
CA THR A 374 -5.71 -2.69 -14.38
C THR A 374 -4.48 -2.38 -13.52
N PRO A 375 -3.32 -3.02 -13.73
CA PRO A 375 -2.08 -2.68 -12.99
C PRO A 375 -1.75 -1.18 -13.03
N ASN A 376 -2.04 -0.51 -14.15
CA ASN A 376 -1.89 0.95 -14.31
C ASN A 376 -2.82 1.80 -13.41
N HIS A 377 -3.81 1.19 -12.73
CA HIS A 377 -4.76 1.89 -11.87
C HIS A 377 -4.48 1.69 -10.38
N LEU A 378 -3.54 0.82 -9.99
CA LEU A 378 -3.15 0.62 -8.59
C LEU A 378 -2.25 1.76 -8.14
N TRP A 379 -2.87 2.88 -7.78
CA TRP A 379 -2.19 4.15 -7.58
C TRP A 379 -2.54 4.75 -6.22
N ASN A 380 -1.55 5.20 -5.46
CA ASN A 380 -1.74 6.10 -4.34
C ASN A 380 -1.38 7.52 -4.79
N TYR A 381 -2.38 8.39 -4.87
CA TYR A 381 -2.26 9.77 -5.32
C TYR A 381 -1.54 10.64 -4.28
N GLY A 382 -1.66 10.29 -3.00
CA GLY A 382 -0.93 10.93 -1.91
C GLY A 382 0.59 10.74 -1.99
N PHE A 383 1.07 9.62 -2.55
CA PHE A 383 2.50 9.39 -2.75
C PHE A 383 3.12 10.38 -3.75
N GLU A 384 2.37 10.82 -4.75
CA GLU A 384 2.86 11.79 -5.74
C GLU A 384 2.96 13.23 -5.21
N ASP A 385 2.51 13.46 -3.97
CA ASP A 385 2.58 14.76 -3.29
C ASP A 385 3.83 14.91 -2.40
N TYR A 386 4.68 13.89 -2.33
CA TYR A 386 5.97 14.01 -1.67
C TYR A 386 6.88 15.02 -2.37
N ASP A 387 7.49 15.89 -1.57
CA ASP A 387 8.50 16.85 -2.03
C ASP A 387 9.90 16.30 -1.75
N ALA A 388 10.62 15.94 -2.82
CA ALA A 388 11.96 15.36 -2.73
C ALA A 388 12.93 16.24 -1.92
N GLY A 389 12.86 17.57 -2.08
CA GLY A 389 13.72 18.49 -1.35
C GLY A 389 13.44 18.50 0.16
N SER A 390 12.18 18.36 0.57
CA SER A 390 11.78 18.26 1.97
C SER A 390 12.20 16.93 2.58
N LEU A 391 11.98 15.82 1.88
CA LEU A 391 12.39 14.50 2.35
C LEU A 391 13.91 14.38 2.52
N ALA A 392 14.69 14.89 1.56
CA ALA A 392 16.14 14.89 1.68
C ALA A 392 16.64 15.71 2.89
N ARG A 393 15.94 16.80 3.26
CA ARG A 393 16.26 17.57 4.48
C ARG A 393 15.89 16.82 5.75
N GLU A 394 14.74 16.14 5.76
CA GLU A 394 14.29 15.32 6.89
C GLU A 394 15.22 14.13 7.14
N HIS A 395 15.76 13.54 6.08
CA HIS A 395 16.65 12.37 6.19
C HIS A 395 18.02 12.70 6.80
N VAL A 396 18.49 13.95 6.68
CA VAL A 396 19.77 14.40 7.25
C VAL A 396 19.65 14.72 8.75
N LEU A 397 18.42 14.88 9.27
CA LEU A 397 18.12 15.13 10.69
C LEU A 397 17.97 13.84 11.47
#